data_AF-A0A949SIN0-F1
#
_entry.id   AF-A0A949SIN0-F1
#
_cell.length_a   1.000
_cell.length_b   1.000
_cell.length_c   1.000
_cell.angle_alpha   90.00
_cell.angle_beta   90.00
_cell.angle_gamma   90.00
#
_symmetry.space_group_name_H-M   'P 1'
#
loop_
_entity.id
_entity.type
_entity.pdbx_description
1 polymer ?
#
loop_
_entity_poly.entity_id
_entity_poly.type
_entity_poly.pdbx_seq_one_letter_code
_entity_poly.pdbx_strand_id
1 'polypeptide(L)'
;MSKASRKNKNAAKPTTLAPRDKAMLIGVPILLLAVPALVLHFSSIRQQRASISKTVEGWRSIYHLSDEQVESIKKIEIDFHGTGSPFSFRPVHKKEETHRHHQEIGGLMAPEDGARFIKVMEKSEGKH
;
A
#
# COMPACT_ATOMS: atom_id res chain seq x y z
N MET A 1 31.60 -67.44 35.94
CA MET A 1 32.07 -66.09 35.57
C MET A 1 31.22 -65.60 34.40
N SER A 2 30.50 -64.49 34.58
CA SER A 2 29.45 -63.99 33.68
C SER A 2 30.05 -63.32 32.44
N LYS A 3 29.59 -63.71 31.24
CA LYS A 3 29.95 -63.05 29.98
C LYS A 3 29.13 -61.76 29.85
N ALA A 4 29.78 -60.61 30.05
CA ALA A 4 29.16 -59.31 29.82
C ALA A 4 28.82 -59.13 28.33
N SER A 5 27.53 -59.18 28.01
CA SER A 5 27.02 -58.81 26.69
C SER A 5 27.15 -57.29 26.52
N ARG A 6 28.09 -56.85 25.67
CA ARG A 6 28.20 -55.44 25.27
C ARG A 6 27.02 -55.12 24.36
N LYS A 7 26.01 -54.46 24.93
CA LYS A 7 24.88 -53.88 24.21
C LYS A 7 25.42 -52.72 23.35
N ASN A 8 25.63 -52.97 22.05
CA ASN A 8 25.94 -51.92 21.09
C ASN A 8 24.77 -50.91 21.09
N LYS A 9 24.99 -49.74 21.68
CA LYS A 9 24.13 -48.57 21.45
C LYS A 9 24.46 -48.08 20.04
N ASN A 10 23.65 -48.47 19.07
CA ASN A 10 23.64 -47.81 17.77
C ASN A 10 23.31 -46.33 18.05
N ALA A 11 24.32 -45.46 17.95
CA ALA A 11 24.10 -44.02 18.00
C ALA A 11 23.10 -43.69 16.89
N ALA A 12 21.99 -43.03 17.24
CA ALA A 12 21.01 -42.60 16.27
C ALA A 12 21.73 -41.77 15.20
N LYS A 13 21.72 -42.24 13.95
CA LYS A 13 22.26 -41.47 12.83
C LYS A 13 21.51 -40.14 12.80
N PRO A 14 22.20 -38.99 12.68
CA PRO A 14 21.51 -37.71 12.58
C PRO A 14 20.58 -37.76 11.37
N THR A 15 19.28 -37.60 11.62
CA THR A 15 18.25 -37.56 10.56
C THR A 15 18.42 -36.25 9.80
N THR A 16 19.29 -36.25 8.81
CA THR A 16 19.47 -35.09 7.93
C THR A 16 18.38 -35.11 6.86
N LEU A 17 17.52 -34.08 6.89
CA LEU A 17 16.50 -33.88 5.86
C LEU A 17 17.16 -33.76 4.48
N ALA A 18 16.54 -34.37 3.46
CA ALA A 18 16.99 -34.20 2.09
C ALA A 18 16.83 -32.71 1.69
N PRO A 19 17.66 -32.18 0.78
CA PRO A 19 17.57 -30.79 0.35
C PRO A 19 16.17 -30.38 -0.14
N ARG A 20 15.44 -31.30 -0.80
CA ARG A 20 14.05 -31.10 -1.22
C ARG A 20 13.10 -30.93 -0.03
N ASP A 21 13.29 -31.68 1.04
CA ASP A 21 12.41 -31.65 2.22
C ASP A 21 12.65 -30.34 2.99
N LYS A 22 13.91 -29.87 3.03
CA LYS A 22 14.25 -28.53 3.55
C LYS A 22 13.63 -27.41 2.70
N ALA A 23 13.68 -27.53 1.37
CA ALA A 23 13.07 -26.58 0.46
C ALA A 23 11.54 -26.54 0.60
N MET A 24 10.89 -27.69 0.81
CA MET A 24 9.45 -27.73 1.10
C MET A 24 9.12 -27.13 2.48
N LEU A 25 9.87 -27.50 3.53
CA LEU A 25 9.65 -27.00 4.89
C LEU A 25 9.79 -25.49 5.03
N ILE A 26 10.67 -24.86 4.24
CA ILE A 26 10.89 -23.41 4.28
C ILE A 26 10.09 -22.70 3.18
N GLY A 27 10.13 -23.23 1.96
CA GLY A 27 9.52 -22.63 0.79
C GLY A 27 8.00 -22.62 0.84
N VAL A 28 7.36 -23.71 1.32
CA VAL A 28 5.89 -23.77 1.38
C VAL A 28 5.33 -22.74 2.36
N PRO A 29 5.84 -22.61 3.62
CA PRO A 29 5.38 -21.54 4.51
C PRO A 29 5.63 -20.14 3.96
N ILE A 30 6.78 -19.88 3.34
CA ILE A 30 7.07 -18.58 2.71
C ILE A 30 6.04 -18.29 1.62
N LEU A 31 5.78 -19.26 0.72
CA LEU A 31 4.84 -19.06 -0.38
C LEU A 31 3.41 -18.84 0.12
N LEU A 32 3.00 -19.59 1.15
CA LEU A 32 1.68 -19.45 1.79
C LEU A 32 1.47 -18.07 2.40
N LEU A 33 2.52 -17.37 2.84
CA LEU A 33 2.43 -16.02 3.38
C LEU A 33 2.65 -14.94 2.30
N ALA A 34 3.62 -15.16 1.41
CA ALA A 34 3.99 -14.20 0.38
C ALA A 34 2.88 -13.98 -0.65
N VAL A 35 2.20 -15.05 -1.10
CA VAL A 35 1.15 -14.92 -2.11
C VAL A 35 -0.03 -14.08 -1.60
N PRO A 36 -0.64 -14.37 -0.43
CA PRO A 36 -1.69 -13.51 0.12
C PRO A 36 -1.22 -12.09 0.39
N ALA A 37 0.02 -11.90 0.89
CA ALA A 37 0.57 -10.58 1.13
C ALA A 37 0.67 -9.76 -0.18
N LEU A 38 1.18 -10.35 -1.26
CA LEU A 38 1.25 -9.68 -2.56
C LEU A 38 -0.15 -9.37 -3.12
N VAL A 39 -1.09 -10.30 -3.02
CA VAL A 39 -2.49 -10.07 -3.45
C VAL A 39 -3.09 -8.89 -2.69
N LEU A 40 -2.95 -8.85 -1.37
CA LEU A 40 -3.45 -7.75 -0.54
C LEU A 40 -2.75 -6.42 -0.88
N HIS A 41 -1.43 -6.44 -1.07
CA HIS A 41 -0.66 -5.25 -1.43
C HIS A 41 -1.16 -4.61 -2.73
N PHE A 42 -1.19 -5.39 -3.81
CA PHE A 42 -1.57 -4.87 -5.13
C PHE A 42 -3.06 -4.57 -5.22
N SER A 43 -3.92 -5.34 -4.56
CA SER A 43 -5.36 -5.04 -4.49
C SER A 43 -5.61 -3.71 -3.80
N SER A 44 -4.95 -3.45 -2.67
CA SER A 44 -5.12 -2.19 -1.93
C SER A 44 -4.60 -0.99 -2.73
N ILE A 45 -3.45 -1.11 -3.39
CA ILE A 45 -2.93 -0.06 -4.28
C ILE A 45 -3.90 0.22 -5.43
N ARG A 46 -4.45 -0.82 -6.05
CA ARG A 46 -5.43 -0.67 -7.13
C ARG A 46 -6.70 0.02 -6.66
N GLN A 47 -7.21 -0.37 -5.50
CA GLN A 47 -8.39 0.25 -4.89
C GLN A 47 -8.15 1.73 -4.56
N GLN A 48 -6.98 2.07 -3.97
CA GLN A 48 -6.61 3.44 -3.67
C GLN A 48 -6.56 4.30 -4.95
N ARG A 49 -5.86 3.83 -5.98
CA ARG A 49 -5.79 4.54 -7.27
C ARG A 49 -7.16 4.70 -7.92
N ALA A 50 -8.02 3.68 -7.85
CA ALA A 50 -9.39 3.76 -8.37
C ALA A 50 -10.23 4.79 -7.59
N SER A 51 -10.09 4.84 -6.26
CA SER A 51 -10.76 5.83 -5.42
C SER A 51 -10.33 7.25 -5.77
N ILE A 52 -9.02 7.50 -5.82
CA ILE A 52 -8.46 8.81 -6.22
C ILE A 52 -8.95 9.19 -7.61
N SER A 53 -8.86 8.26 -8.58
CA SER A 53 -9.33 8.53 -9.94
C SER A 53 -10.81 8.90 -9.94
N LYS A 54 -11.66 8.18 -9.22
CA LYS A 54 -13.10 8.48 -9.17
C LYS A 54 -13.37 9.88 -8.60
N THR A 55 -12.65 10.27 -7.55
CA THR A 55 -12.78 11.60 -6.94
C THR A 55 -12.35 12.70 -7.92
N VAL A 56 -11.16 12.58 -8.52
CA VAL A 56 -10.63 13.61 -9.43
C VAL A 56 -11.45 13.69 -10.72
N GLU A 57 -11.96 12.57 -11.24
CA GLU A 57 -12.88 12.61 -12.38
C GLU A 57 -14.21 13.30 -12.02
N GLY A 58 -14.68 13.18 -10.77
CA GLY A 58 -15.83 13.95 -10.30
C GLY A 58 -15.56 15.47 -10.29
N TRP A 59 -14.33 15.87 -9.99
CA TRP A 59 -13.89 17.27 -10.04
C TRP A 59 -13.76 17.81 -11.45
N ARG A 60 -13.47 16.95 -12.43
CA ARG A 60 -13.26 17.34 -13.83
C ARG A 60 -14.39 18.22 -14.38
N SER A 61 -15.64 17.80 -14.20
CA SER A 61 -16.79 18.58 -14.67
C SER A 61 -17.15 19.75 -13.77
N ILE A 62 -16.81 19.70 -12.48
CA ILE A 62 -17.16 20.73 -11.49
C ILE A 62 -16.25 21.96 -11.61
N TYR A 63 -14.97 21.72 -11.94
CA TYR A 63 -13.90 22.73 -12.01
C TYR A 63 -13.26 22.82 -13.39
N HIS A 64 -13.96 22.30 -14.41
CA HIS A 64 -13.61 22.44 -15.84
C HIS A 64 -12.17 22.03 -16.17
N LEU A 65 -11.71 20.91 -15.62
CA LEU A 65 -10.34 20.45 -15.77
C LEU A 65 -10.09 19.81 -17.13
N SER A 66 -8.92 20.08 -17.71
CA SER A 66 -8.36 19.35 -18.84
C SER A 66 -7.85 17.96 -18.43
N ASP A 67 -7.62 17.09 -19.41
CA ASP A 67 -7.03 15.77 -19.16
C ASP A 67 -5.65 15.88 -18.49
N GLU A 68 -4.83 16.86 -18.88
CA GLU A 68 -3.51 17.10 -18.30
C GLU A 68 -3.59 17.54 -16.84
N GLN A 69 -4.54 18.42 -16.51
CA GLN A 69 -4.79 18.86 -15.13
C GLN A 69 -5.29 17.69 -14.27
N VAL A 70 -6.21 16.86 -14.79
CA VAL A 70 -6.70 15.67 -14.10
C VAL A 70 -5.59 14.69 -13.77
N GLU A 71 -4.72 14.36 -14.73
CA GLU A 71 -3.59 13.45 -14.49
C GLU A 71 -2.56 14.03 -13.53
N SER A 72 -2.37 15.36 -13.53
CA SER A 72 -1.48 16.04 -12.57
C SER A 72 -2.05 15.98 -11.15
N ILE A 73 -3.34 16.26 -10.99
CA ILE A 73 -4.03 16.20 -9.69
C ILE A 73 -4.04 14.77 -9.14
N LYS A 74 -4.26 13.75 -9.98
CA LYS A 74 -4.18 12.34 -9.56
C LYS A 74 -2.81 12.00 -8.95
N LYS A 75 -1.72 12.52 -9.51
CA LYS A 75 -0.36 12.29 -8.98
C LYS A 75 -0.19 12.98 -7.62
N ILE A 76 -0.57 14.25 -7.52
CA ILE A 76 -0.51 15.02 -6.26
C ILE A 76 -1.31 14.30 -5.15
N GLU A 77 -2.53 13.82 -5.47
CA GLU A 77 -3.36 13.06 -4.53
C GLU A 77 -2.71 11.73 -4.11
N ILE A 78 -2.07 11.00 -5.02
CA ILE A 78 -1.35 9.76 -4.69
C ILE A 78 -0.13 10.05 -3.80
N ASP A 79 0.61 11.11 -4.07
CA ASP A 79 1.80 11.47 -3.30
C ASP A 79 1.42 11.96 -1.90
N PHE A 80 0.32 12.70 -1.78
CA PHE A 80 -0.20 13.16 -0.50
C PHE A 80 -0.80 12.02 0.33
N HIS A 81 -1.75 11.25 -0.19
CA HIS A 81 -2.42 10.19 0.58
C HIS A 81 -1.63 8.88 0.65
N GLY A 82 -0.59 8.76 -0.16
CA GLY A 82 0.20 7.56 -0.33
C GLY A 82 -0.44 6.53 -1.26
N THR A 83 0.30 5.44 -1.51
CA THR A 83 -0.09 4.39 -2.45
C THR A 83 -1.25 3.53 -1.99
N GLY A 84 -1.64 3.62 -0.71
CA GLY A 84 -2.68 2.79 -0.10
C GLY A 84 -2.23 1.36 0.24
N SER A 85 -0.94 1.04 0.15
CA SER A 85 -0.44 -0.28 0.57
C SER A 85 -0.73 -0.53 2.06
N PRO A 86 -1.20 -1.74 2.44
CA PRO A 86 -1.46 -2.09 3.83
C PRO A 86 -0.16 -2.35 4.62
N PHE A 87 0.97 -2.44 3.93
CA PHE A 87 2.30 -2.65 4.51
C PHE A 87 3.11 -1.36 4.63
N SER A 88 2.52 -0.21 4.28
CA SER A 88 3.11 1.11 4.47
C SER A 88 2.34 1.91 5.51
N PHE A 89 3.04 2.74 6.27
CA PHE A 89 2.40 3.70 7.16
C PHE A 89 1.63 4.73 6.33
N ARG A 90 0.36 4.98 6.68
CA ARG A 90 -0.39 6.09 6.10
C ARG A 90 0.24 7.41 6.58
N PRO A 91 0.52 8.36 5.68
CA PRO A 91 0.96 9.69 6.09
C PRO A 91 -0.08 10.33 7.01
N VAL A 92 0.38 10.94 8.10
CA VAL A 92 -0.46 11.77 8.96
C VAL A 92 -0.07 13.21 8.72
N HIS A 93 -0.97 13.98 8.13
CA HIS A 93 -0.71 15.36 7.74
C HIS A 93 -1.20 16.33 8.80
N LYS A 94 -0.40 17.38 9.06
CA LYS A 94 -0.83 18.53 9.86
C LYS A 94 -1.78 19.39 9.04
N LYS A 95 -2.60 20.20 9.74
CA LYS A 95 -3.56 21.11 9.09
C LYS A 95 -2.90 22.02 8.04
N GLU A 96 -1.69 22.50 8.30
CA GLU A 96 -0.92 23.33 7.37
C GLU A 96 -0.52 22.56 6.10
N GLU A 97 -0.13 21.29 6.24
CA GLU A 97 0.22 20.43 5.10
C GLU A 97 -1.01 20.13 4.25
N THR A 98 -2.15 19.88 4.90
CA THR A 98 -3.45 19.73 4.23
C THR A 98 -3.88 21.01 3.50
N HIS A 99 -3.69 22.18 4.12
CA HIS A 99 -3.99 23.45 3.47
C HIS A 99 -3.12 23.67 2.23
N ARG A 100 -1.81 23.45 2.35
CA ARG A 100 -0.87 23.55 1.22
C ARG A 100 -1.22 22.56 0.09
N HIS A 101 -1.63 21.34 0.43
CA HIS A 101 -2.11 20.35 -0.54
C HIS A 101 -3.32 20.87 -1.33
N HIS A 102 -4.31 21.47 -0.64
CA HIS A 102 -5.46 22.05 -1.33
C HIS A 102 -5.08 23.27 -2.19
N GLN A 103 -4.13 24.08 -1.75
CA GLN A 103 -3.61 25.20 -2.54
C GLN A 103 -2.88 24.71 -3.80
N GLU A 104 -2.10 23.63 -3.71
CA GLU A 104 -1.40 23.04 -4.85
C GLU A 104 -2.39 22.57 -5.92
N ILE A 105 -3.43 21.85 -5.52
CA ILE A 105 -4.50 21.41 -6.43
C ILE A 105 -5.28 22.60 -6.99
N GLY A 106 -5.68 23.54 -6.13
CA GLY A 106 -6.42 24.73 -6.54
C GLY A 106 -5.63 25.61 -7.52
N GLY A 107 -4.30 25.65 -7.39
CA GLY A 107 -3.42 26.38 -8.30
C GLY A 107 -3.32 25.78 -9.71
N LEU A 108 -3.73 24.53 -9.90
CA LEU A 108 -3.87 23.92 -11.22
C LEU A 108 -5.18 24.27 -11.92
N MET A 109 -6.14 24.88 -11.21
CA MET A 109 -7.46 25.24 -11.75
C MET A 109 -7.50 26.68 -12.26
N ALA A 110 -8.59 27.05 -12.93
CA ALA A 110 -8.88 28.47 -13.17
C ALA A 110 -9.03 29.21 -11.83
N PRO A 111 -8.65 30.50 -11.72
CA PRO A 111 -8.60 31.21 -10.43
C PRO A 111 -9.88 31.12 -9.60
N GLU A 112 -11.05 31.28 -10.24
CA GLU A 112 -12.35 31.20 -9.59
C GLU A 112 -12.67 29.77 -9.09
N ASP A 113 -12.34 28.77 -9.90
CA ASP A 113 -12.57 27.37 -9.56
C ASP A 113 -11.60 26.88 -8.47
N GLY A 114 -10.35 27.31 -8.51
CA GLY A 114 -9.37 27.04 -7.46
C GLY A 114 -9.76 27.66 -6.12
N ALA A 115 -10.23 28.91 -6.12
CA ALA A 115 -10.73 29.56 -4.91
C ALA A 115 -11.96 28.86 -4.33
N ARG A 116 -12.89 28.42 -5.20
CA ARG A 116 -14.05 27.61 -4.79
C ARG A 116 -13.62 26.26 -4.23
N PHE A 117 -12.69 25.58 -4.88
CA PHE A 117 -12.17 24.28 -4.45
C PHE A 117 -11.60 24.37 -3.03
N ILE A 118 -10.67 25.31 -2.80
CA ILE A 118 -10.02 25.49 -1.49
C ILE A 118 -11.07 25.75 -0.40
N LYS A 119 -12.03 26.64 -0.67
CA LYS A 119 -13.11 26.96 0.27
C LYS A 119 -13.98 25.74 0.62
N VAL A 120 -14.28 24.89 -0.36
CA VAL A 120 -15.06 23.66 -0.13
C VAL A 120 -14.26 22.66 0.70
N MET A 121 -12.99 22.44 0.36
CA MET A 121 -12.14 21.46 1.03
C MET A 121 -11.78 21.84 2.47
N GLU A 122 -11.62 23.13 2.75
CA GLU A 122 -11.39 23.60 4.12
C GLU A 122 -12.64 23.47 5.00
N LYS A 123 -13.83 23.64 4.41
CA LYS A 123 -15.10 23.48 5.12
C LYS A 123 -15.43 22.02 5.40
N SER A 124 -14.97 21.07 4.57
CA SER A 124 -15.18 19.64 4.77
C SER A 124 -14.16 18.97 5.71
N GLU A 125 -13.30 19.76 6.38
CA GLU A 125 -12.14 19.26 7.14
C GLU A 125 -11.18 18.40 6.30
N GLY A 126 -11.09 18.65 4.99
CA GLY A 126 -10.26 17.86 4.08
C GLY A 126 -10.81 16.47 3.77
N LYS A 127 -12.11 16.24 3.97
CA LYS A 127 -12.80 15.05 3.47
C LYS A 127 -13.23 15.28 2.02
N HIS A 128 -12.79 14.37 1.16
CA HIS A 128 -13.17 14.24 -0.25
C HIS A 128 -14.55 13.60 -0.42
#